data_AF-A0A4U1CMN1-F1
#
_entry.id   AF-A0A4U1CMN1-F1
#
_cell.length_a   1.000
_cell.length_b   1.000
_cell.length_c   1.000
_cell.angle_alpha   90.00
_cell.angle_beta   90.00
_cell.angle_gamma   90.00
#
_symmetry.space_group_name_H-M   'P 1'
#
loop_
_entity.id
_entity.type
_entity.pdbx_description
1 polymer ?
#
loop_
_entity_poly.entity_id
_entity_poly.type
_entity_poly.pdbx_seq_one_letter_code
_entity_poly.pdbx_strand_id
1 'polypeptide(L)'
;MDHVAHSKLTDTWDRYNQVRIAGDKRTANKILVDYIALLKQQDEQEIKIFVDHICSLTLEIDDKIIANNGTEVSDRDTRIQHPLFKEIILPVLKKQYQKGSPKHIKWIGQLEQFFYSDNTTTNTFLKELNISEYFEARYFFEKSFALDNSQKTLSLLLNRIAKDINYYVHELPTVVLAEPEFLEKELEIFRLYLQQFDNKNIWEVSLSEWELIAKHWKLHVAAKDEYGDFEDYLKANGIKFF
;
A
#
# COMPACT_ATOMS: atom_id res chain seq x y z
N MET A 1 -28.67 19.69 -16.50
CA MET A 1 -28.95 20.29 -15.17
C MET A 1 -27.66 20.33 -14.35
N ASP A 2 -26.50 20.46 -15.02
CA ASP A 2 -25.27 19.83 -14.52
C ASP A 2 -24.33 20.83 -13.83
N HIS A 3 -24.37 22.10 -14.22
CA HIS A 3 -23.53 23.14 -13.61
C HIS A 3 -23.86 23.41 -12.14
N VAL A 4 -25.12 23.31 -11.74
CA VAL A 4 -25.55 23.61 -10.36
C VAL A 4 -25.18 22.47 -9.41
N ALA A 5 -25.31 21.21 -9.85
CA ALA A 5 -24.91 20.05 -9.08
C ALA A 5 -23.38 19.99 -8.90
N HIS A 6 -22.63 20.29 -9.97
CA HIS A 6 -21.17 20.33 -9.95
C HIS A 6 -20.61 21.46 -9.08
N SER A 7 -21.22 22.66 -9.13
CA SER A 7 -20.89 23.78 -8.24
C SER A 7 -21.10 23.38 -6.77
N LYS A 8 -22.26 22.79 -6.46
CA LYS A 8 -22.59 22.40 -5.08
C LYS A 8 -21.65 21.34 -4.51
N LEU A 9 -21.23 20.36 -5.32
CA LEU A 9 -20.25 19.35 -4.90
C LEU A 9 -18.90 19.97 -4.60
N THR A 10 -18.41 20.84 -5.50
CA THR A 10 -17.14 21.56 -5.32
C THR A 10 -17.17 22.41 -4.05
N ASP A 11 -18.23 23.22 -3.87
CA ASP A 11 -18.40 24.07 -2.70
C ASP A 11 -18.43 23.25 -1.39
N THR A 12 -19.11 22.10 -1.41
CA THR A 12 -19.21 21.22 -0.22
C THR A 12 -17.88 20.55 0.09
N TRP A 13 -17.12 20.12 -0.92
CA TRP A 13 -15.80 19.53 -0.77
C TRP A 13 -14.77 20.54 -0.24
N ASP A 14 -14.76 21.75 -0.78
CA ASP A 14 -13.86 22.82 -0.36
C ASP A 14 -14.15 23.22 1.09
N ARG A 15 -15.45 23.37 1.43
CA ARG A 15 -15.88 23.63 2.80
C ARG A 15 -15.48 22.52 3.76
N TYR A 16 -15.61 21.25 3.34
CA TYR A 16 -15.15 20.10 4.13
C TYR A 16 -13.66 20.23 4.46
N ASN A 17 -12.81 20.49 3.46
CA ASN A 17 -11.37 20.59 3.67
C ASN A 17 -10.98 21.78 4.54
N GLN A 18 -11.60 22.95 4.34
CA GLN A 18 -11.38 24.13 5.18
C GLN A 18 -11.70 23.86 6.66
N VAL A 19 -12.87 23.29 6.94
CA VAL A 19 -13.31 22.99 8.31
C VAL A 19 -12.44 21.91 8.94
N ARG A 20 -12.02 20.90 8.15
CA ARG A 20 -11.10 19.84 8.60
C ARG A 20 -9.74 20.42 9.00
N ILE A 21 -9.14 21.26 8.16
CA ILE A 21 -7.83 21.88 8.40
C ILE A 21 -7.90 22.82 9.63
N ALA A 22 -9.02 23.51 9.82
CA ALA A 22 -9.27 24.31 11.02
C ALA A 22 -9.45 23.48 12.32
N GLY A 23 -9.54 22.15 12.23
CA GLY A 23 -9.60 21.24 13.37
C GLY A 23 -11.01 20.95 13.92
N ASP A 24 -12.09 21.47 13.32
CA ASP A 24 -13.46 21.17 13.75
C ASP A 24 -13.95 19.84 13.18
N LYS A 25 -13.53 18.75 13.84
CA LYS A 25 -13.83 17.37 13.44
C LYS A 25 -15.33 17.08 13.37
N ARG A 26 -16.14 17.64 14.27
CA ARG A 26 -17.58 17.35 14.33
C ARG A 26 -18.29 17.93 13.11
N THR A 27 -18.00 19.19 12.79
CA THR A 27 -18.58 19.86 11.63
C THR A 27 -18.05 19.26 10.33
N ALA A 28 -16.74 18.97 10.25
CA ALA A 28 -16.15 18.32 9.08
C ALA A 28 -16.81 16.95 8.79
N ASN A 29 -17.02 16.13 9.81
CA ASN A 29 -17.69 14.83 9.64
C ASN A 29 -19.14 14.98 9.15
N LYS A 30 -19.87 15.99 9.63
CA LYS A 30 -21.23 16.26 9.13
C LYS A 30 -21.21 16.65 7.65
N ILE A 31 -20.32 17.58 7.27
CA ILE A 31 -20.19 18.01 5.86
C ILE A 31 -19.79 16.82 4.98
N LEU A 32 -18.91 15.93 5.45
CA LEU A 32 -18.52 14.74 4.70
C LEU A 32 -19.70 13.79 4.44
N VAL A 33 -20.57 13.59 5.42
CA VAL A 33 -21.80 12.79 5.25
C VAL A 33 -22.73 13.43 4.21
N ASP A 34 -22.95 14.75 4.31
CA ASP A 34 -23.76 15.48 3.34
C ASP A 34 -23.15 15.40 1.92
N TYR A 35 -21.83 15.49 1.82
CA TYR A 35 -21.09 15.37 0.57
C TYR A 35 -21.23 13.98 -0.06
N ILE A 36 -21.09 12.91 0.73
CA ILE A 36 -21.29 11.54 0.27
C ILE A 36 -22.73 11.33 -0.22
N ALA A 37 -23.72 11.87 0.48
CA ALA A 37 -25.11 11.80 0.06
C ALA A 37 -25.36 12.52 -1.27
N LEU A 38 -24.71 13.66 -1.50
CA LEU A 38 -24.77 14.38 -2.78
C LEU A 38 -24.08 13.61 -3.92
N LEU A 39 -22.90 13.02 -3.65
CA LEU A 39 -22.18 12.20 -4.63
C LEU A 39 -23.02 11.00 -5.08
N LYS A 40 -23.73 10.34 -4.16
CA LYS A 40 -24.62 9.21 -4.46
C LYS A 40 -25.83 9.56 -5.34
N GLN A 41 -26.13 10.85 -5.51
CA GLN A 41 -27.19 11.33 -6.41
C GLN A 41 -26.68 11.58 -7.84
N GLN A 42 -25.36 11.59 -8.04
CA GLN A 42 -24.76 11.75 -9.35
C GLN A 42 -24.80 10.44 -10.14
N ASP A 43 -24.61 10.52 -11.46
CA ASP A 43 -24.49 9.32 -12.27
C ASP A 43 -23.15 8.59 -12.06
N GLU A 44 -23.07 7.34 -12.50
CA GLU A 44 -21.89 6.50 -12.29
C GLU A 44 -20.60 7.06 -12.94
N GLN A 45 -20.73 7.78 -14.05
CA GLN A 45 -19.59 8.33 -14.77
C GLN A 45 -19.04 9.55 -14.02
N GLU A 46 -19.89 10.42 -13.51
CA GLU A 46 -19.47 11.55 -12.66
C GLU A 46 -18.79 11.08 -11.37
N ILE A 47 -19.36 10.07 -10.70
CA ILE A 47 -18.74 9.47 -9.51
C ILE A 47 -17.37 8.90 -9.86
N LYS A 48 -17.24 8.21 -11.00
CA LYS A 48 -15.95 7.70 -11.46
C LYS A 48 -14.94 8.83 -11.71
N ILE A 49 -15.33 9.91 -12.38
CA ILE A 49 -14.45 11.07 -12.63
C ILE A 49 -13.95 11.65 -11.30
N PHE A 50 -14.83 11.79 -10.32
CA PHE A 50 -14.45 12.21 -8.98
C PHE A 50 -13.44 11.25 -8.33
N VAL A 51 -13.72 9.93 -8.35
CA VAL A 51 -12.81 8.92 -7.78
C VAL A 51 -11.45 8.93 -8.49
N ASP A 52 -11.44 9.06 -9.82
CA ASP A 52 -10.22 9.17 -10.60
C ASP A 52 -9.40 10.40 -10.19
N HIS A 53 -10.07 11.53 -10.04
CA HIS A 53 -9.43 12.78 -9.65
C HIS A 53 -8.83 12.71 -8.24
N ILE A 54 -9.63 12.29 -7.25
CA ILE A 54 -9.19 12.24 -5.85
C ILE A 54 -8.06 11.22 -5.64
N CYS A 55 -8.15 10.05 -6.27
CA CYS A 55 -7.10 9.04 -6.19
C CYS A 55 -5.83 9.51 -6.91
N SER A 56 -5.96 10.23 -8.04
CA SER A 56 -4.77 10.80 -8.71
C SER A 56 -4.09 11.84 -7.83
N LEU A 57 -4.87 12.77 -7.24
CA LEU A 57 -4.34 13.80 -6.34
C LEU A 57 -3.73 13.23 -5.07
N THR A 58 -4.18 12.07 -4.59
CA THR A 58 -3.68 11.52 -3.32
C THR A 58 -2.58 10.49 -3.52
N LEU A 59 -2.76 9.55 -4.46
CA LEU A 59 -1.94 8.35 -4.62
C LEU A 59 -0.86 8.48 -5.68
N GLU A 60 -0.90 9.48 -6.57
CA GLU A 60 0.10 9.64 -7.63
C GLU A 60 1.23 10.59 -7.27
N ILE A 61 1.20 11.25 -6.10
CA ILE A 61 2.20 12.26 -5.73
C ILE A 61 3.59 11.64 -5.51
N ASP A 62 3.68 10.48 -4.85
CA ASP A 62 4.94 9.82 -4.51
C ASP A 62 4.86 8.30 -4.77
N ASP A 63 6.02 7.64 -4.92
CA ASP A 63 6.17 6.18 -4.94
C ASP A 63 5.96 5.53 -3.56
N LYS A 64 5.30 6.24 -2.63
CA LYS A 64 5.01 5.76 -1.29
C LYS A 64 3.61 5.15 -1.25
N ILE A 65 3.52 3.96 -0.68
CA ILE A 65 2.24 3.43 -0.18
C ILE A 65 1.80 4.38 0.94
N ILE A 66 0.61 4.98 0.82
CA ILE A 66 0.04 5.79 1.90
C ILE A 66 -0.39 4.81 3.00
N ALA A 67 0.57 4.44 3.82
CA ALA A 67 0.46 3.43 4.86
C ALA A 67 0.48 4.07 6.25
N ASN A 68 0.04 5.32 6.42
CA ASN A 68 -0.07 5.88 7.76
C ASN A 68 -1.17 6.95 7.91
N ASN A 69 -1.72 7.00 9.12
CA ASN A 69 -2.42 8.16 9.68
C ASN A 69 -1.43 9.19 10.25
N GLY A 70 -0.20 9.25 9.71
CA GLY A 70 0.82 10.17 10.21
C GLY A 70 0.42 11.62 10.01
N THR A 71 1.07 12.53 10.74
CA THR A 71 0.87 13.98 10.62
C THR A 71 1.02 14.47 9.17
N GLU A 72 1.96 13.89 8.42
CA GLU A 72 2.16 14.19 7.00
C GLU A 72 0.95 13.88 6.10
N VAL A 73 0.07 12.95 6.51
CA VAL A 73 -1.15 12.58 5.79
C VAL A 73 -2.36 13.33 6.36
N SER A 74 -2.36 13.67 7.67
CA SER A 74 -3.44 14.44 8.28
C SER A 74 -3.51 15.87 7.76
N ASP A 75 -2.36 16.44 7.41
CA ASP A 75 -2.23 17.87 7.09
C ASP A 75 -2.23 18.15 5.57
N ARG A 76 -2.30 17.10 4.73
CA ARG A 76 -2.44 17.29 3.29
C ARG A 76 -3.72 18.03 2.96
N ASP A 77 -3.68 18.88 1.93
CA ASP A 77 -4.85 19.59 1.40
C ASP A 77 -5.98 18.62 1.01
N THR A 78 -5.58 17.48 0.44
CA THR A 78 -6.49 16.41 0.01
C THR A 78 -6.22 15.14 0.80
N ARG A 79 -7.25 14.63 1.48
CA ARG A 79 -7.19 13.37 2.25
C ARG A 79 -8.43 12.52 2.01
N ILE A 80 -8.22 11.23 1.75
CA ILE A 80 -9.31 10.25 1.72
C ILE A 80 -9.66 9.86 3.16
N GLN A 81 -10.94 9.99 3.53
CA GLN A 81 -11.47 9.50 4.80
C GLN A 81 -12.14 8.15 4.63
N HIS A 82 -12.20 7.38 5.72
CA HIS A 82 -12.78 6.04 5.70
C HIS A 82 -14.24 5.98 5.20
N PRO A 83 -15.15 6.91 5.55
CA PRO A 83 -16.50 6.92 4.98
C PRO A 83 -16.51 7.16 3.47
N LEU A 84 -15.70 8.10 2.98
CA LEU A 84 -15.57 8.38 1.54
C LEU A 84 -14.99 7.18 0.79
N PHE A 85 -13.97 6.54 1.38
CA PHE A 85 -13.39 5.32 0.84
C PHE A 85 -14.44 4.24 0.68
N LYS A 86 -15.14 3.91 1.77
CA LYS A 86 -16.11 2.80 1.81
C LYS A 86 -17.31 3.02 0.92
N GLU A 87 -17.88 4.22 0.94
CA GLU A 87 -19.19 4.48 0.33
C GLU A 87 -19.11 4.92 -1.13
N ILE A 88 -17.98 5.50 -1.57
CA ILE A 88 -17.82 6.07 -2.91
C ILE A 88 -16.65 5.43 -3.67
N ILE A 89 -15.45 5.45 -3.10
CA ILE A 89 -14.24 5.04 -3.82
C ILE A 89 -14.22 3.53 -4.06
N LEU A 90 -14.39 2.72 -3.01
CA LEU A 90 -14.28 1.27 -3.06
C LEU A 90 -15.26 0.63 -4.08
N PRO A 91 -16.55 1.04 -4.17
CA PRO A 91 -17.44 0.56 -5.22
C PRO A 91 -16.94 0.82 -6.64
N VAL A 92 -16.36 2.00 -6.89
CA VAL A 92 -15.77 2.32 -8.20
C VAL A 92 -14.53 1.46 -8.46
N LEU A 93 -13.62 1.36 -7.48
CA LEU A 93 -12.40 0.56 -7.61
C LEU A 93 -12.73 -0.92 -7.88
N LYS A 94 -13.72 -1.49 -7.18
CA LYS A 94 -14.21 -2.85 -7.41
C LYS A 94 -14.70 -3.04 -8.85
N LYS A 95 -15.55 -2.14 -9.36
CA LYS A 95 -16.04 -2.21 -10.75
C LYS A 95 -14.89 -2.12 -11.75
N GLN A 96 -13.89 -1.26 -11.50
CA GLN A 96 -12.76 -1.06 -12.39
C GLN A 96 -11.74 -2.22 -12.33
N TYR A 97 -11.60 -2.86 -11.17
CA TYR A 97 -10.85 -4.11 -11.02
C TYR A 97 -11.43 -5.22 -11.90
N GLN A 98 -12.76 -5.39 -11.88
CA GLN A 98 -13.46 -6.37 -12.71
C GLN A 98 -13.31 -6.08 -14.21
N LYS A 99 -13.14 -4.80 -14.59
CA LYS A 99 -12.84 -4.36 -15.96
C LYS A 99 -11.35 -4.48 -16.34
N GLY A 100 -10.50 -4.97 -15.43
CA GLY A 100 -9.07 -5.12 -15.69
C GLY A 100 -8.32 -3.80 -15.82
N SER A 101 -8.76 -2.74 -15.13
CA SER A 101 -8.06 -1.44 -15.21
C SER A 101 -6.77 -1.43 -14.39
N PRO A 102 -5.57 -1.42 -15.00
CA PRO A 102 -4.30 -1.53 -14.27
C PRO A 102 -4.11 -0.40 -13.25
N LYS A 103 -4.47 0.83 -13.65
CA LYS A 103 -4.46 2.02 -12.80
C LYS A 103 -5.27 1.84 -11.50
N HIS A 104 -6.50 1.34 -11.59
CA HIS A 104 -7.36 1.18 -10.43
C HIS A 104 -6.96 -0.02 -9.56
N ILE A 105 -6.43 -1.09 -10.18
CA ILE A 105 -5.86 -2.22 -9.45
C ILE A 105 -4.66 -1.75 -8.61
N LYS A 106 -3.75 -0.95 -9.17
CA LYS A 106 -2.65 -0.32 -8.43
C LYS A 106 -3.17 0.48 -7.24
N TRP A 107 -4.18 1.32 -7.44
CA TRP A 107 -4.75 2.14 -6.37
C TRP A 107 -5.36 1.31 -5.23
N ILE A 108 -5.95 0.16 -5.52
CA ILE A 108 -6.41 -0.76 -4.47
C ILE A 108 -5.24 -1.15 -3.57
N GLY A 109 -4.11 -1.55 -4.14
CA GLY A 109 -2.90 -1.88 -3.37
C GLY A 109 -2.36 -0.69 -2.56
N GLN A 110 -2.38 0.53 -3.11
CA GLN A 110 -1.92 1.74 -2.39
C GLN A 110 -2.83 2.15 -1.22
N LEU A 111 -4.08 1.66 -1.18
CA LEU A 111 -5.08 1.95 -0.14
C LEU A 111 -5.13 0.87 0.97
N GLU A 112 -4.10 0.02 1.06
CA GLU A 112 -3.95 -1.08 2.02
C GLU A 112 -4.41 -0.75 3.44
N GLN A 113 -4.07 0.44 3.95
CA GLN A 113 -4.43 0.87 5.30
C GLN A 113 -5.95 0.87 5.56
N PHE A 114 -6.77 1.22 4.57
CA PHE A 114 -8.23 1.22 4.72
C PHE A 114 -8.79 -0.19 4.85
N PHE A 115 -8.10 -1.18 4.28
CA PHE A 115 -8.49 -2.59 4.39
C PHE A 115 -8.09 -3.17 5.74
N TYR A 116 -6.97 -2.75 6.33
CA TYR A 116 -6.60 -3.19 7.68
C TYR A 116 -7.47 -2.58 8.78
N SER A 117 -8.03 -1.38 8.58
CA SER A 117 -8.86 -0.71 9.60
C SER A 117 -10.31 -1.19 9.67
N ASP A 118 -10.84 -1.87 8.65
CA ASP A 118 -12.24 -2.33 8.60
C ASP A 118 -12.33 -3.75 8.00
N ASN A 119 -12.14 -4.75 8.86
CA ASN A 119 -12.18 -6.17 8.50
C ASN A 119 -13.49 -6.58 7.79
N THR A 120 -14.63 -6.00 8.17
CA THR A 120 -15.92 -6.33 7.55
C THR A 120 -15.97 -5.88 6.10
N THR A 121 -15.54 -4.64 5.83
CA THR A 121 -15.44 -4.11 4.47
C THR A 121 -14.45 -4.93 3.64
N THR A 122 -13.31 -5.28 4.21
CA THR A 122 -12.26 -6.07 3.54
C THR A 122 -12.73 -7.45 3.13
N ASN A 123 -13.31 -8.22 4.06
CA ASN A 123 -13.80 -9.56 3.77
C ASN A 123 -14.92 -9.54 2.71
N THR A 124 -15.79 -8.53 2.75
CA THR A 124 -16.83 -8.34 1.73
C THR A 124 -16.20 -8.10 0.36
N PHE A 125 -15.26 -7.16 0.28
CA PHE A 125 -14.57 -6.81 -0.96
C PHE A 125 -13.82 -8.01 -1.57
N LEU A 126 -13.04 -8.75 -0.77
CA LEU A 126 -12.28 -9.91 -1.23
C LEU A 126 -13.21 -11.03 -1.73
N LYS A 127 -14.28 -11.32 -1.00
CA LYS A 127 -15.29 -12.32 -1.39
C LYS A 127 -15.97 -11.96 -2.71
N GLU A 128 -16.34 -10.69 -2.90
CA GLU A 128 -16.98 -10.23 -4.14
C GLU A 128 -16.04 -10.26 -5.36
N LEU A 129 -14.73 -10.27 -5.13
CA LEU A 129 -13.71 -10.39 -6.16
C LEU A 129 -13.20 -11.83 -6.34
N ASN A 130 -13.72 -12.80 -5.58
CA ASN A 130 -13.23 -14.18 -5.51
C ASN A 130 -11.72 -14.26 -5.19
N ILE A 131 -11.24 -13.36 -4.32
CA ILE A 131 -9.87 -13.39 -3.80
C ILE A 131 -9.92 -14.14 -2.48
N SER A 132 -9.22 -15.28 -2.41
CA SER A 132 -9.11 -16.07 -1.19
C SER A 132 -8.22 -15.35 -0.17
N GLU A 133 -8.44 -15.64 1.11
CA GLU A 133 -7.56 -15.22 2.22
C GLU A 133 -7.73 -13.75 2.67
N TYR A 134 -6.61 -13.05 2.88
CA TYR A 134 -6.53 -11.73 3.47
C TYR A 134 -6.12 -10.69 2.42
N PHE A 135 -6.25 -9.40 2.77
CA PHE A 135 -5.83 -8.34 1.87
C PHE A 135 -4.30 -8.24 1.83
N GLU A 136 -3.73 -8.40 0.64
CA GLU A 136 -2.30 -8.26 0.38
C GLU A 136 -2.08 -7.23 -0.74
N ALA A 137 -1.46 -6.09 -0.43
CA ALA A 137 -1.22 -5.03 -1.43
C ALA A 137 -0.37 -5.52 -2.61
N ARG A 138 0.59 -6.42 -2.33
CA ARG A 138 1.47 -7.04 -3.32
C ARG A 138 0.69 -7.70 -4.45
N TYR A 139 -0.32 -8.51 -4.15
CA TYR A 139 -1.20 -9.15 -5.14
C TYR A 139 -1.73 -8.14 -6.17
N PHE A 140 -2.20 -6.98 -5.70
CA PHE A 140 -2.74 -5.95 -6.58
C PHE A 140 -1.65 -5.27 -7.42
N PHE A 141 -0.46 -5.03 -6.85
CA PHE A 141 0.66 -4.47 -7.62
C PHE A 141 1.16 -5.43 -8.70
N GLU A 142 1.34 -6.71 -8.38
CA GLU A 142 1.74 -7.75 -9.35
C GLU A 142 0.73 -7.85 -10.50
N LYS A 143 -0.57 -7.88 -10.16
CA LYS A 143 -1.65 -7.92 -11.16
C LYS A 143 -1.70 -6.66 -12.03
N SER A 144 -1.53 -5.48 -11.43
CA SER A 144 -1.50 -4.21 -12.17
C SER A 144 -0.31 -4.17 -13.13
N PHE A 145 0.88 -4.53 -12.66
CA PHE A 145 2.11 -4.54 -13.46
C PHE A 145 2.02 -5.54 -14.60
N ALA A 146 1.44 -6.73 -14.40
CA ALA A 146 1.24 -7.70 -15.46
C ALA A 146 0.33 -7.20 -16.61
N LEU A 147 -0.49 -6.19 -16.36
CA LEU A 147 -1.41 -5.61 -17.34
C LEU A 147 -0.81 -4.43 -18.12
N ASP A 148 0.05 -3.61 -17.50
CA ASP A 148 0.56 -2.37 -18.12
C ASP A 148 2.08 -2.18 -18.12
N ASN A 149 2.84 -3.04 -17.44
CA ASN A 149 4.29 -2.95 -17.26
C ASN A 149 4.78 -1.56 -16.79
N SER A 150 3.97 -0.84 -16.01
CA SER A 150 4.30 0.50 -15.53
C SER A 150 5.46 0.47 -14.54
N GLN A 151 6.53 1.23 -14.83
CA GLN A 151 7.68 1.40 -13.92
C GLN A 151 7.26 1.97 -12.55
N LYS A 152 6.20 2.77 -12.50
CA LYS A 152 5.66 3.28 -11.24
C LYS A 152 5.02 2.18 -10.40
N THR A 153 4.27 1.28 -11.05
CA THR A 153 3.70 0.10 -10.37
C THR A 153 4.82 -0.83 -9.90
N LEU A 154 5.86 -1.02 -10.72
CA LEU A 154 7.03 -1.82 -10.37
C LEU A 154 7.80 -1.23 -9.18
N SER A 155 7.99 0.09 -9.13
CA SER A 155 8.57 0.81 -7.99
C SER A 155 7.77 0.54 -6.71
N LEU A 156 6.43 0.64 -6.74
CA LEU A 156 5.57 0.33 -5.60
C LEU A 156 5.67 -1.14 -5.17
N LEU A 157 5.72 -2.07 -6.11
CA LEU A 157 5.88 -3.50 -5.86
C LEU A 157 7.21 -3.80 -5.16
N LEU A 158 8.32 -3.28 -5.70
CA LEU A 158 9.65 -3.42 -5.10
C LEU A 158 9.69 -2.84 -3.68
N ASN A 159 9.11 -1.66 -3.48
CA ASN A 159 9.00 -1.07 -2.14
C ASN A 159 8.18 -1.93 -1.17
N ARG A 160 7.10 -2.61 -1.63
CA ARG A 160 6.32 -3.52 -0.77
C ARG A 160 7.13 -4.74 -0.37
N ILE A 161 7.80 -5.39 -1.32
CA ILE A 161 8.67 -6.56 -1.07
C ILE A 161 9.84 -6.17 -0.16
N ALA A 162 10.47 -5.01 -0.39
CA ALA A 162 11.52 -4.46 0.46
C ALA A 162 11.05 -4.29 1.92
N LYS A 163 9.81 -3.86 2.16
CA LYS A 163 9.25 -3.80 3.52
C LYS A 163 9.13 -5.17 4.15
N ASP A 164 8.73 -6.20 3.40
CA ASP A 164 8.64 -7.57 3.90
C ASP A 164 10.04 -8.10 4.24
N ILE A 165 11.03 -7.89 3.37
CA ILE A 165 12.43 -8.25 3.62
C ILE A 165 12.96 -7.54 4.88
N ASN A 166 12.74 -6.22 5.00
CA ASN A 166 13.17 -5.46 6.16
C ASN A 166 12.50 -5.94 7.45
N TYR A 167 11.22 -6.34 7.39
CA TYR A 167 10.54 -6.96 8.53
C TYR A 167 11.21 -8.27 8.91
N TYR A 168 11.46 -9.18 7.97
CA TYR A 168 12.16 -10.44 8.26
C TYR A 168 13.54 -10.23 8.86
N VAL A 169 14.30 -9.27 8.33
CA VAL A 169 15.63 -8.93 8.84
C VAL A 169 15.56 -8.35 10.26
N HIS A 170 14.56 -7.50 10.55
CA HIS A 170 14.36 -6.91 11.88
C HIS A 170 14.02 -7.97 12.95
N GLU A 171 13.28 -9.02 12.58
CA GLU A 171 12.89 -10.07 13.52
C GLU A 171 14.04 -11.05 13.88
N LEU A 172 15.23 -10.91 13.28
CA LEU A 172 16.43 -11.68 13.62
C LEU A 172 17.20 -11.05 14.80
N PRO A 173 17.66 -11.82 15.82
CA PRO A 173 17.35 -13.22 16.11
C PRO A 173 16.07 -13.42 16.95
N THR A 174 15.39 -12.33 17.32
CA THR A 174 14.71 -12.25 18.61
C THR A 174 13.37 -13.00 18.70
N VAL A 175 12.69 -13.33 17.59
CA VAL A 175 11.38 -14.03 17.67
C VAL A 175 11.09 -14.93 16.45
N VAL A 176 11.36 -16.24 16.59
CA VAL A 176 10.56 -17.41 16.13
C VAL A 176 10.09 -17.56 14.65
N LEU A 177 10.04 -16.52 13.79
CA LEU A 177 9.14 -16.54 12.61
C LEU A 177 9.79 -16.63 11.22
N ALA A 178 11.10 -16.44 11.06
CA ALA A 178 11.72 -16.38 9.74
C ALA A 178 12.68 -17.56 9.50
N GLU A 179 12.16 -18.69 9.05
CA GLU A 179 13.03 -19.73 8.48
C GLU A 179 13.82 -19.14 7.29
N PRO A 180 15.11 -19.49 7.09
CA PRO A 180 15.93 -18.94 6.01
C PRO A 180 15.27 -18.97 4.64
N GLU A 181 14.48 -20.00 4.37
CA GLU A 181 13.76 -20.24 3.13
C GLU A 181 12.77 -19.12 2.78
N PHE A 182 12.12 -18.50 3.78
CA PHE A 182 11.19 -17.40 3.54
C PHE A 182 11.92 -16.13 3.08
N LEU A 183 13.02 -15.78 3.74
CA LEU A 183 13.85 -14.64 3.35
C LEU A 183 14.51 -14.87 1.98
N GLU A 184 15.01 -16.08 1.71
CA GLU A 184 15.57 -16.44 0.41
C GLU A 184 14.54 -16.31 -0.71
N LYS A 185 13.31 -16.77 -0.48
CA LYS A 185 12.20 -16.65 -1.44
C LYS A 185 11.86 -15.20 -1.74
N GLU A 186 11.75 -14.34 -0.72
CA GLU A 186 11.45 -12.92 -0.94
C GLU A 186 12.58 -12.20 -1.70
N LEU A 187 13.85 -12.54 -1.41
CA LEU A 187 15.00 -12.01 -2.16
C LEU A 187 15.00 -12.46 -3.62
N GLU A 188 14.64 -13.72 -3.90
CA GLU A 188 14.51 -14.21 -5.27
C GLU A 188 13.45 -13.42 -6.03
N ILE A 189 12.27 -13.24 -5.43
CA ILE A 189 11.18 -12.49 -6.06
C ILE A 189 11.57 -11.01 -6.25
N PHE A 190 12.22 -10.41 -5.27
CA PHE A 190 12.73 -9.04 -5.39
C PHE A 190 13.68 -8.92 -6.59
N ARG A 191 14.64 -9.84 -6.76
CA ARG A 191 15.56 -9.84 -7.91
C ARG A 191 14.82 -9.98 -9.25
N LEU A 192 13.82 -10.86 -9.33
CA LEU A 192 13.03 -11.08 -10.55
C LEU A 192 12.33 -9.79 -11.01
N TYR A 193 11.78 -9.01 -10.08
CA TYR A 193 11.18 -7.72 -10.40
C TYR A 193 12.22 -6.63 -10.63
N LEU A 194 13.30 -6.61 -9.86
CA LEU A 194 14.39 -5.63 -10.01
C LEU A 194 15.02 -5.71 -11.40
N GLN A 195 15.12 -6.92 -11.99
CA GLN A 195 15.63 -7.09 -13.35
C GLN A 195 14.86 -6.30 -14.41
N GLN A 196 13.56 -6.05 -14.17
CA GLN A 196 12.65 -5.34 -15.06
C GLN A 196 12.55 -3.84 -14.73
N PHE A 197 13.18 -3.41 -13.64
CA PHE A 197 13.16 -2.02 -13.18
C PHE A 197 14.28 -1.22 -13.81
N ASP A 198 13.97 -0.02 -14.30
CA ASP A 198 14.93 0.78 -15.05
C ASP A 198 16.05 1.32 -14.17
N ASN A 199 15.75 1.65 -12.91
CA ASN A 199 16.68 2.30 -11.99
C ASN A 199 17.17 1.35 -10.88
N LYS A 200 17.88 0.28 -11.27
CA LYS A 200 18.32 -0.77 -10.34
C LYS A 200 19.28 -0.27 -9.26
N ASN A 201 20.07 0.75 -9.60
CA ASN A 201 21.15 1.27 -8.76
C ASN A 201 20.66 1.76 -7.39
N ILE A 202 19.40 2.18 -7.27
CA ILE A 202 18.85 2.63 -5.97
C ILE A 202 18.73 1.49 -4.95
N TRP A 203 18.76 0.23 -5.40
CA TRP A 203 18.57 -0.96 -4.57
C TRP A 203 19.84 -1.78 -4.36
N GLU A 204 20.94 -1.49 -5.07
CA GLU A 204 22.14 -2.33 -5.06
C GLU A 204 22.73 -2.52 -3.67
N VAL A 205 22.80 -1.44 -2.88
CA VAL A 205 23.32 -1.48 -1.51
C VAL A 205 22.43 -2.33 -0.61
N SER A 206 21.13 -2.02 -0.56
CA SER A 206 20.17 -2.76 0.26
C SER A 206 20.08 -4.24 -0.12
N LEU A 207 20.09 -4.55 -1.42
CA LEU A 207 20.07 -5.93 -1.88
C LEU A 207 21.34 -6.68 -1.43
N SER A 208 22.52 -6.07 -1.57
CA SER A 208 23.78 -6.68 -1.12
C SER A 208 23.78 -6.96 0.39
N GLU A 209 23.23 -6.03 1.18
CA GLU A 209 23.09 -6.19 2.62
C GLU A 209 22.14 -7.35 2.96
N TRP A 210 20.94 -7.38 2.39
CA TRP A 210 19.96 -8.44 2.65
C TRP A 210 20.47 -9.81 2.23
N GLU A 211 21.17 -9.91 1.11
CA GLU A 211 21.77 -11.16 0.63
C GLU A 211 22.86 -11.69 1.59
N LEU A 212 23.67 -10.78 2.14
CA LEU A 212 24.67 -11.14 3.14
C LEU A 212 24.01 -11.65 4.42
N ILE A 213 22.95 -10.98 4.88
CA ILE A 213 22.15 -11.42 6.04
C ILE A 213 21.55 -12.79 5.80
N ALA A 214 20.86 -13.00 4.67
CA ALA A 214 20.23 -14.28 4.34
C ALA A 214 21.24 -15.44 4.29
N LYS A 215 22.40 -15.20 3.66
CA LYS A 215 23.49 -16.19 3.62
C LYS A 215 23.93 -16.60 5.02
N HIS A 216 24.16 -15.63 5.89
CA HIS A 216 24.66 -15.89 7.23
C HIS A 216 23.60 -16.48 8.15
N TRP A 217 22.35 -16.08 7.99
CA TRP A 217 21.22 -16.64 8.71
C TRP A 217 21.09 -18.15 8.42
N LYS A 218 21.16 -18.54 7.15
CA LYS A 218 21.15 -19.95 6.74
C LYS A 218 22.29 -20.77 7.35
N LEU A 219 23.50 -20.21 7.35
CA LEU A 219 24.68 -20.86 7.95
C LEU A 219 24.52 -21.02 9.46
N HIS A 220 24.00 -19.99 10.15
CA HIS A 220 23.74 -20.06 11.58
C HIS A 220 22.70 -21.14 11.92
N VAL A 221 21.57 -21.17 11.21
CA VAL A 221 20.53 -22.19 11.43
C VAL A 221 21.07 -23.61 11.21
N ALA A 222 21.93 -23.80 10.20
CA ALA A 222 22.60 -25.08 9.95
C ALA A 222 23.61 -25.48 11.03
N ALA A 223 24.19 -24.50 11.74
CA ALA A 223 25.17 -24.68 12.80
C ALA A 223 24.64 -24.30 14.18
N LYS A 224 23.31 -24.37 14.40
CA LYS A 224 22.67 -23.82 15.61
C LYS A 224 23.18 -24.42 16.92
N ASP A 225 23.76 -25.62 16.87
CA ASP A 225 24.29 -26.31 18.06
C ASP A 225 25.70 -25.79 18.43
N GLU A 226 26.34 -25.01 17.56
CA GLU A 226 27.69 -24.44 17.74
C GLU A 226 27.67 -23.00 18.28
N TYR A 227 26.54 -22.29 18.14
CA TYR A 227 26.41 -20.88 18.47
C TYR A 227 25.14 -20.66 19.32
N GLY A 228 25.19 -19.71 20.26
CA GLY A 228 24.03 -19.38 21.10
C GLY A 228 22.90 -18.77 20.29
N ASP A 229 23.10 -17.54 19.83
CA ASP A 229 22.17 -16.84 18.94
C ASP A 229 22.86 -16.34 17.66
N PHE A 230 22.09 -15.68 16.79
CA PHE A 230 22.62 -15.17 15.54
C PHE A 230 23.70 -14.09 15.76
N GLU A 231 23.55 -13.22 16.76
CA GLU A 231 24.56 -12.21 17.04
C GLU A 231 25.88 -12.83 17.47
N ASP A 232 25.83 -13.89 18.27
CA ASP A 232 27.00 -14.65 18.69
C ASP A 232 27.70 -15.30 17.49
N TYR A 233 26.92 -15.90 16.57
CA TYR A 233 27.43 -16.42 15.31
C TYR A 233 28.17 -15.34 14.51
N LEU A 234 27.59 -14.14 14.40
CA LEU A 234 28.18 -13.04 13.65
C LEU A 234 29.48 -12.55 14.27
N LYS A 235 29.49 -12.36 15.60
CA LYS A 235 30.70 -11.96 16.36
C LYS A 235 31.79 -13.01 16.22
N ALA A 236 31.47 -14.29 16.37
CA ALA A 236 32.44 -15.39 16.28
C ALA A 236 33.09 -15.50 14.89
N ASN A 237 32.36 -15.15 13.84
CA ASN A 237 32.84 -15.20 12.46
C ASN A 237 33.37 -13.86 11.94
N GLY A 238 33.45 -12.83 12.79
CA GLY A 238 33.95 -11.50 12.40
C GLY A 238 33.08 -10.79 11.35
N ILE A 239 31.79 -11.16 11.27
CA ILE A 239 30.84 -10.58 10.33
C ILE A 239 30.28 -9.30 10.95
N LYS A 240 30.44 -8.18 10.25
CA LYS A 240 29.85 -6.91 10.65
C LYS A 240 28.63 -6.63 9.78
N PHE A 241 27.47 -6.53 10.41
CA PHE A 241 26.34 -5.80 9.87
C PHE A 241 26.35 -4.43 10.55
N PHE A 242 26.24 -3.36 9.75
CA PHE A 242 26.30 -1.94 10.13
C PHE A 242 27.71 -1.37 10.40
#